data_AF-A0A3D0GP13-F1
#
_entry.id   AF-A0A3D0GP13-F1
#
_cell.length_a   1.000
_cell.length_b   1.000
_cell.length_c   1.000
_cell.angle_alpha   90.00
_cell.angle_beta   90.00
_cell.angle_gamma   90.00
#
_symmetry.space_group_name_H-M   'P 1'
#
loop_
_entity.id
_entity.type
_entity.pdbx_description
1 polymer ?
#
loop_
_entity_poly.entity_id
_entity_poly.type
_entity_poly.pdbx_seq_one_letter_code
_entity_poly.pdbx_strand_id
1 'polypeptide(L)' 'MIVLSFYHYWVFITLLMMGFYTVIVKQNLVKKLLGLSLFQSAVFLLFIGVAKVTDGTTPILHP' A
#
# COMPACT_ATOMS: atom_id res chain seq x y z
N MET A 1 -4.92 12.14 19.84
CA MET A 1 -5.44 11.00 19.03
C MET A 1 -5.56 11.33 17.54
N ILE A 2 -4.71 12.21 16.98
CA ILE A 2 -4.76 12.60 15.55
C ILE A 2 -3.67 11.87 14.74
N VAL A 3 -2.49 11.67 15.36
CA VAL A 3 -1.35 10.98 14.73
C VAL A 3 -1.68 9.53 14.35
N LEU A 4 -2.47 8.83 15.16
CA LEU A 4 -2.87 7.45 14.88
C LEU A 4 -3.82 7.34 13.67
N SER A 5 -4.64 8.38 13.42
CA SER A 5 -5.50 8.43 12.22
C SER A 5 -4.70 8.63 10.94
N PHE A 6 -3.61 9.40 10.96
CA PHE A 6 -2.76 9.64 9.79
C PHE A 6 -1.66 8.60 9.58
N TYR A 7 -1.44 7.71 10.55
CA TYR A 7 -0.39 6.70 10.49
C TYR A 7 -0.51 5.79 9.25
N HIS A 8 -1.73 5.32 8.92
CA HIS A 8 -1.97 4.49 7.74
C HIS A 8 -1.57 5.19 6.43
N TYR A 9 -1.83 6.50 6.34
CA TYR A 9 -1.47 7.31 5.16
C TYR A 9 0.05 7.51 5.05
N TRP A 10 0.74 7.74 6.17
CA TRP A 10 2.21 7.87 6.19
C TRP A 10 2.93 6.58 5.80
N VAL A 11 2.46 5.44 6.29
CA VAL A 11 3.01 4.12 5.92
C VAL A 11 2.82 3.87 4.42
N PHE A 12 1.64 4.17 3.86
CA PHE A 12 1.42 4.08 2.42
C PHE A 12 2.38 4.96 1.60
N ILE A 13 2.51 6.24 1.95
CA ILE A 13 3.33 7.20 1.21
C ILE A 13 4.80 6.78 1.21
N THR A 14 5.33 6.35 2.35
CA THR A 14 6.72 5.90 2.47
C THR A 14 6.98 4.63 1.64
N LEU A 15 6.05 3.67 1.65
CA LEU A 15 6.14 2.45 0.84
C LEU A 15 6.13 2.76 -0.66
N LEU A 16 5.23 3.65 -1.09
CA LEU A 16 5.08 4.03 -2.49
C LEU A 16 6.35 4.73 -3.01
N MET A 17 6.93 5.63 -2.21
CA MET A 17 8.17 6.34 -2.57
C MET A 17 9.37 5.39 -2.65
N MET A 18 9.49 4.41 -1.74
CA MET A 18 10.54 3.39 -1.81
C MET A 18 10.42 2.48 -3.04
N GLY A 19 9.19 2.06 -3.38
CA GLY A 19 8.92 1.29 -4.60
C GLY A 19 9.34 2.06 -5.86
N PHE A 20 8.92 3.32 -5.95
CA PHE A 20 9.23 4.20 -7.08
C PHE A 20 10.73 4.46 -7.23
N TYR A 21 11.42 4.74 -6.11
CA TYR A 21 12.87 4.92 -6.09
C TYR A 21 13.62 3.69 -6.63
N THR A 22 13.17 2.49 -6.25
CA THR A 22 13.80 1.24 -6.67
C THR A 22 13.63 0.97 -8.17
N VAL A 23 12.49 1.33 -8.75
CA VAL A 23 12.22 1.20 -10.19
C VAL A 23 13.11 2.12 -11.02
N ILE A 24 13.37 3.35 -10.55
CA ILE A 24 14.19 4.33 -11.27
C ILE A 24 15.69 4.02 -11.17
N VAL A 25 16.20 3.76 -9.96
CA VAL A 25 17.65 3.72 -9.71
C VAL A 25 18.30 2.40 -10.13
N LYS A 26 17.58 1.27 -10.05
CA LYS A 26 18.19 -0.05 -10.29
C LYS A 26 18.32 -0.32 -11.79
N GLN A 27 19.53 -0.64 -12.26
CA GLN A 27 19.76 -1.05 -13.65
C GLN A 27 19.35 -2.51 -13.93
N ASN A 28 19.35 -3.36 -12.88
CA ASN A 28 18.97 -4.76 -13.00
C ASN A 28 17.44 -4.92 -13.01
N LEU A 29 16.92 -5.61 -14.04
CA LEU A 29 15.49 -5.86 -14.24
C LEU A 29 14.82 -6.60 -13.09
N VAL A 30 15.50 -7.58 -12.46
CA VAL A 30 14.94 -8.32 -11.32
C VAL A 30 14.70 -7.39 -10.13
N LYS A 31 15.64 -6.46 -9.88
CA LYS A 31 15.49 -5.47 -8.80
C LYS A 31 14.42 -4.44 -9.11
N LYS A 32 14.19 -4.10 -10.38
CA LYS A 32 13.05 -3.28 -10.80
C LYS A 32 11.71 -4.01 -10.59
N LEU A 33 11.65 -5.30 -10.91
CA LEU A 33 10.45 -6.12 -10.72
C LEU A 33 10.06 -6.20 -9.23
N LEU A 34 11.05 -6.35 -8.34
CA LEU A 34 10.85 -6.28 -6.88
C LEU A 34 10.37 -4.90 -6.43
N GLY A 35 10.89 -3.82 -7.01
CA GLY A 35 10.40 -2.46 -6.76
C GLY A 35 8.96 -2.27 -7.23
N LEU A 36 8.59 -2.88 -8.36
CA LEU A 36 7.25 -2.82 -8.93
C LEU A 36 6.23 -3.62 -8.11
N SER A 37 6.60 -4.80 -7.59
CA SER A 37 5.72 -5.55 -6.69
C SER A 37 5.51 -4.84 -5.35
N LEU A 38 6.55 -4.17 -4.83
CA LEU A 38 6.43 -3.28 -3.65
C LEU A 38 5.48 -2.11 -3.90
N PHE A 39 5.55 -1.50 -5.09
CA PHE A 39 4.61 -0.45 -5.50
C PHE A 39 3.16 -0.97 -5.54
N GLN A 40 2.95 -2.17 -6.09
CA GLN A 40 1.64 -2.81 -6.12
C GLN A 40 1.09 -3.07 -4.71
N SER A 41 1.91 -3.59 -3.79
CA SER A 41 1.51 -3.78 -2.39
C SER A 41 1.14 -2.48 -1.69
N ALA A 42 1.84 -1.38 -1.98
CA ALA A 42 1.50 -0.05 -1.45
C ALA A 42 0.11 0.41 -1.92
N VAL A 43 -0.20 0.23 -3.20
CA VAL A 43 -1.53 0.57 -3.76
C VAL A 43 -2.63 -0.26 -3.10
N PHE A 44 -2.40 -1.55 -2.84
CA PHE A 44 -3.37 -2.37 -2.10
C PHE A 44 -3.63 -1.84 -0.69
N LEU A 45 -2.60 -1.41 0.04
CA LEU A 45 -2.78 -0.81 1.37
C LEU A 45 -3.60 0.48 1.32
N LEU A 46 -3.42 1.32 0.30
CA LEU A 46 -4.25 2.51 0.09
C LEU A 46 -5.72 2.13 -0.12
N PHE A 47 -5.99 1.18 -1.02
CA PHE A 47 -7.36 0.74 -1.31
C PHE A 47 -8.04 0.15 -0.07
N ILE A 48 -7.35 -0.70 0.70
CA ILE A 48 -7.89 -1.25 1.95
C ILE A 48 -8.14 -0.14 2.98
N GLY A 49 -7.22 0.82 3.08
CA GLY A 49 -7.36 1.96 4.01
C GLY A 49 -8.57 2.84 3.68
N VAL A 50 -8.82 3.11 2.40
CA VAL A 50 -9.98 3.90 1.93
C VAL A 50 -11.28 3.10 1.98
N ALA A 51 -11.23 1.79 1.71
CA ALA A 51 -12.40 0.91 1.72
C ALA A 51 -12.92 0.59 3.14
N LYS A 52 -12.14 0.91 4.18
CA LYS A 52 -12.54 0.67 5.57
C LYS A 52 -13.63 1.67 5.99
N VAL A 53 -14.88 1.24 5.92
CA VAL A 53 -16.05 1.96 6.43
C VAL A 53 -16.32 1.55 7.88
N THR A 54 -16.56 2.53 8.76
CA THR A 54 -17.01 2.29 10.13
C THR A 54 -18.38 1.60 10.08
N ASP A 55 -18.54 0.46 10.77
CA ASP A 55 -19.73 -0.42 10.71
C ASP A 55 -19.87 -1.28 9.43
N GLY A 56 -18.80 -1.42 8.63
CA GLY A 56 -18.80 -2.33 7.48
C GLY A 56 -18.82 -3.81 7.89
N THR A 57 -19.93 -4.50 7.66
CA THR A 57 -20.02 -5.97 7.81
C THR A 57 -19.09 -6.65 6.81
N THR A 58 -18.30 -7.62 7.27
CA THR A 58 -17.47 -8.47 6.39
C THR A 58 -18.36 -9.15 5.35
N PRO A 59 -18.09 -9.01 4.03
CA PRO A 59 -18.89 -9.62 2.98
C PRO A 59 -18.55 -11.11 2.89
N ILE A 60 -19.04 -11.87 3.86
CA ILE A 60 -18.96 -13.33 3.91
C ILE A 60 -20.38 -13.81 3.65
N LEU A 61 -20.62 -14.35 2.46
CA LEU A 61 -21.84 -15.10 2.20
C LEU A 61 -21.73 -16.40 2.98
N HIS A 62 -22.39 -16.46 4.13
CA HIS A 62 -22.68 -17.74 4.77
C HIS A 62 -23.65 -18.50 3.85
N PRO A 63 -23.39 -19.77 3.50
CA PRO A 63 -24.35 -20.58 2.76
C PRO A 63 -25.65 -20.77 3.53
#